data_AF-A0A0V1A2U4-F1
#
_entry.id   AF-A0A0V1A2U4-F1
#
_cell.length_a   1.000
_cell.length_b   1.000
_cell.length_c   1.000
_cell.angle_alpha   90.00
_cell.angle_beta   90.00
_cell.angle_gamma   90.00
#
_symmetry.space_group_name_H-M   'P 1'
#
loop_
_entity.id
_entity.type
_entity.pdbx_description
1 polymer ?
#
loop_
_entity_poly.entity_id
_entity_poly.type
_entity_poly.pdbx_seq_one_letter_code
_entity_poly.pdbx_strand_id
1 'polypeptide(L)'
;MHKCQFQFLQYDTSRCHCSNNSDQQLWLKFLQMDEVCKNHLWSGAGKRILAPMVRISTLPFRLMCLDYGADLVFTEEIVDQKIIGCRRKINEHLGTIDFCSEGDNFPRFRTCSKETNKLVFQIGTSDAEKALAAARVVEQDVAGIDVNMGCPKPFSLLGGMGAALLEQREKVRSILTMLVENISKPVSCKIRVLPSVEDTVDLCRLIEECGVQAITIHGRTTSERAQHPNRDDFIAEVARAVRIPVICNGGSSEIRHYTDIEKFRLKCHATHAMIARAAIASPSIFQSDGFDDFKTVVSRYISYAVKYEECVQLVKYTIQRMSRERHDFVKIIQETAAAATMYEICQVWGMEKIYEDRVKSLQKSMECNRLRKTFEGETFSLKVNYVRKHFKLKTPKLLLHQWCRETNRRQPVYHTEQRSSDRKFNSCVTLDNKHFKSELWISNKRYSEHSAALVAIIYLGLTKLLPEKFELCCHVLFELRHVIGVKKKEQRWVTLRDSTVRVLKWIPVTESESLVTNRKAPTSVNITKLTNENAESSQDSTDYILDYEGQESDQKASSNFSETNDDSNAFSEPCFDSDSNQAIMNNGMSNQVTGASDFSDLMKNEQAALNSKGEENDKLSEEPEMKRRKNL
;
A
#
# COMPACT_ATOMS: atom_id res chain seq x y z
N MET A 1 44.43 12.68 -7.41
CA MET A 1 43.34 11.68 -7.29
C MET A 1 42.11 12.26 -6.58
N HIS A 2 41.61 13.40 -7.05
CA HIS A 2 40.32 13.97 -6.66
C HIS A 2 39.80 14.74 -7.88
N LYS A 3 38.48 14.67 -8.10
CA LYS A 3 37.68 15.31 -9.17
C LYS A 3 37.63 14.59 -10.52
N CYS A 4 36.84 13.52 -10.60
CA CYS A 4 36.00 13.29 -11.78
C CYS A 4 34.56 13.66 -11.39
N GLN A 5 34.20 14.93 -11.59
CA GLN A 5 32.81 15.35 -11.62
C GLN A 5 32.20 14.80 -12.91
N PHE A 6 31.16 13.98 -12.75
CA PHE A 6 30.34 13.46 -13.83
C PHE A 6 29.63 14.61 -14.55
N GLN A 7 30.01 14.85 -15.81
CA GLN A 7 29.17 15.51 -16.80
C GLN A 7 28.89 14.49 -17.91
N PHE A 8 27.63 14.04 -17.98
CA PHE A 8 27.08 13.40 -19.16
C PHE A 8 26.97 14.46 -20.26
N LEU A 9 27.99 14.62 -21.09
CA LEU A 9 27.95 15.16 -22.46
C LEU A 9 29.40 15.22 -22.98
N GLN A 10 29.64 14.59 -24.13
CA GLN A 10 30.92 14.53 -24.88
C GLN A 10 32.06 13.72 -24.25
N TYR A 11 31.98 12.38 -24.33
CA TYR A 11 33.20 11.56 -24.31
C TYR A 11 33.78 11.50 -25.73
N ASP A 12 34.96 12.09 -25.89
CA ASP A 12 35.83 11.98 -27.07
C ASP A 12 36.21 10.49 -27.29
N THR A 13 35.78 9.94 -28.43
CA THR A 13 35.96 8.53 -28.80
C THR A 13 37.42 8.13 -29.05
N SER A 14 38.35 9.10 -29.06
CA SER A 14 39.77 8.85 -29.33
C SER A 14 40.62 8.45 -28.11
N ARG A 15 40.06 8.46 -26.89
CA ARG A 15 40.85 8.24 -25.64
C ARG A 15 40.44 7.07 -24.75
N CYS A 16 39.51 6.20 -25.18
CA CYS A 16 39.17 5.02 -24.39
C CYS A 16 40.25 3.93 -24.53
N HIS A 17 41.21 3.89 -23.61
CA HIS A 17 42.11 2.75 -23.42
C HIS A 17 41.37 1.61 -22.68
N CYS A 18 40.28 1.10 -23.26
CA CYS A 18 39.69 -0.18 -22.81
C CYS A 18 40.54 -1.31 -23.39
N SER A 19 41.31 -1.99 -22.53
CA SER A 19 42.29 -3.00 -22.91
C SER A 19 41.71 -4.37 -23.27
N ASN A 20 40.37 -4.56 -23.21
CA ASN A 20 39.71 -5.81 -23.55
C ASN A 20 38.62 -5.65 -24.62
N ASN A 21 38.66 -6.53 -25.62
CA ASN A 21 37.75 -6.56 -26.78
C ASN A 21 36.26 -6.74 -26.37
N SER A 22 36.00 -7.33 -25.20
CA SER A 22 34.65 -7.53 -24.62
C SER A 22 33.98 -6.21 -24.24
N ASP A 23 34.72 -5.26 -23.67
CA ASP A 23 34.17 -4.02 -23.13
C ASP A 23 33.80 -3.04 -24.24
N GLN A 24 34.55 -3.08 -25.34
CA GLN A 24 34.24 -2.33 -26.56
C GLN A 24 32.98 -2.85 -27.24
N GLN A 25 32.76 -4.18 -27.29
CA GLN A 25 31.54 -4.76 -27.84
C GLN A 25 30.30 -4.43 -27.01
N LEU A 26 30.42 -4.44 -25.67
CA LEU A 26 29.37 -3.96 -24.76
C LEU A 26 29.02 -2.50 -25.04
N TRP A 27 30.01 -1.63 -25.19
CA TRP A 27 29.81 -0.22 -25.52
C TRP A 27 29.12 0.01 -26.88
N LEU A 28 29.53 -0.72 -27.91
CA LEU A 28 28.88 -0.64 -29.23
C LEU A 28 27.42 -1.12 -29.17
N LYS A 29 27.13 -2.15 -28.37
CA LYS A 29 25.77 -2.62 -28.11
C LYS A 29 24.96 -1.58 -27.34
N PHE A 30 25.55 -0.87 -26.37
CA PHE A 30 24.89 0.25 -25.68
C PHE A 30 24.51 1.37 -26.66
N LEU A 31 25.39 1.71 -27.61
CA LEU A 31 25.09 2.74 -28.63
C LEU A 31 23.98 2.30 -29.59
N GLN A 32 23.98 1.03 -30.03
CA GLN A 32 22.89 0.47 -30.85
C GLN A 32 21.55 0.43 -30.09
N MET A 33 21.59 0.08 -28.81
CA MET A 33 20.40 0.02 -27.96
C MET A 33 19.84 1.42 -27.67
N ASP A 34 20.70 2.44 -27.51
CA ASP A 34 20.26 3.83 -27.36
C ASP A 34 19.52 4.30 -28.62
N GLU A 35 19.94 3.87 -29.81
CA GLU A 35 19.26 4.16 -31.09
C GLU A 35 17.89 3.49 -31.23
N VAL A 36 17.75 2.23 -30.76
CA VAL A 36 16.45 1.52 -30.69
C VAL A 36 15.52 2.11 -29.62
N CYS A 37 16.08 2.67 -28.55
CA CYS A 37 15.36 3.21 -27.39
C CYS A 37 15.30 4.76 -27.34
N LYS A 38 15.61 5.50 -28.41
CA LYS A 38 15.57 6.98 -28.40
C LYS A 38 14.18 7.46 -27.91
N ASN A 39 14.16 8.24 -26.83
CA ASN A 39 12.95 8.75 -26.13
C ASN A 39 12.05 7.68 -25.46
N HIS A 40 12.60 6.51 -25.18
CA HIS A 40 11.88 5.37 -24.61
C HIS A 40 12.06 5.23 -23.08
N LEU A 41 11.11 4.58 -22.38
CA LEU A 41 11.16 4.37 -20.92
C LEU A 41 12.46 3.71 -20.45
N TRP A 42 12.97 2.78 -21.26
CA TRP A 42 14.17 1.97 -21.00
C TRP A 42 15.46 2.53 -21.60
N SER A 43 15.44 3.78 -22.08
CA SER A 43 16.61 4.45 -22.68
C SER A 43 17.77 4.67 -21.71
N GLY A 44 18.99 4.68 -22.25
CA GLY A 44 20.23 4.85 -21.50
C GLY A 44 20.66 3.60 -20.72
N ALA A 45 21.59 3.77 -19.78
CA ALA A 45 22.11 2.71 -18.92
C ALA A 45 22.20 3.18 -17.47
N GLY A 46 22.23 2.24 -16.52
CA GLY A 46 22.45 2.55 -15.11
C GLY A 46 21.22 3.04 -14.33
N LYS A 47 19.99 2.83 -14.84
CA LYS A 47 18.77 3.10 -14.06
C LYS A 47 18.72 2.20 -12.82
N ARG A 48 18.36 2.79 -11.70
CA ARG A 48 18.11 2.16 -10.40
C ARG A 48 16.60 2.03 -10.24
N ILE A 49 16.12 0.79 -10.22
CA ILE A 49 14.70 0.50 -10.34
C ILE A 49 14.18 -0.12 -9.05
N LEU A 50 13.08 0.39 -8.51
CA LEU A 50 12.37 -0.28 -7.42
C LEU A 50 11.62 -1.51 -7.94
N ALA A 51 11.86 -2.66 -7.33
CA ALA A 51 11.21 -3.91 -7.68
C ALA A 51 9.71 -3.96 -7.31
N PRO A 52 8.90 -4.77 -8.02
CA PRO A 52 7.53 -5.06 -7.62
C PRO A 52 7.52 -5.95 -6.37
N MET A 53 6.83 -5.49 -5.32
CA MET A 53 6.78 -6.18 -4.03
C MET A 53 5.36 -6.09 -3.45
N VAL A 54 4.65 -7.23 -3.44
CA VAL A 54 3.29 -7.37 -2.91
C VAL A 54 3.18 -6.78 -1.50
N ARG A 55 2.15 -5.94 -1.28
CA ARG A 55 1.87 -5.17 -0.05
C ARG A 55 2.87 -4.05 0.30
N ILE A 56 3.98 -3.92 -0.41
CA ILE A 56 5.04 -2.93 -0.10
C ILE A 56 5.09 -1.82 -1.14
N SER A 57 5.11 -2.17 -2.43
CA SER A 57 5.24 -1.22 -3.53
C SER A 57 3.93 -0.46 -3.82
N THR A 58 3.26 0.00 -2.77
CA THR A 58 2.12 0.92 -2.82
C THR A 58 2.60 2.37 -3.00
N LEU A 59 1.67 3.29 -3.29
CA LEU A 59 1.99 4.68 -3.65
C LEU A 59 2.97 5.36 -2.67
N PRO A 60 2.77 5.34 -1.33
CA PRO A 60 3.68 5.96 -0.38
C PRO A 60 5.13 5.47 -0.51
N PHE A 61 5.32 4.16 -0.66
CA PHE A 61 6.66 3.57 -0.73
C PHE A 61 7.34 3.89 -2.06
N ARG A 62 6.59 3.83 -3.16
CA ARG A 62 7.11 4.18 -4.49
C ARG A 62 7.57 5.63 -4.56
N LEU A 63 6.74 6.57 -4.08
CA LEU A 63 7.11 7.99 -4.07
C LEU A 63 8.33 8.26 -3.19
N MET A 64 8.42 7.60 -2.03
CA MET A 64 9.60 7.72 -1.19
C MET A 64 10.86 7.20 -1.90
N CYS A 65 10.79 6.08 -2.62
CA CYS A 65 11.93 5.59 -3.40
C CYS A 65 12.33 6.55 -4.53
N LEU A 66 11.35 7.19 -5.20
CA LEU A 66 11.62 8.23 -6.20
C LEU A 66 12.32 9.45 -5.58
N ASP A 67 11.87 9.91 -4.41
CA ASP A 67 12.51 11.02 -3.68
C ASP A 67 13.96 10.69 -3.30
N TYR A 68 14.26 9.42 -3.00
CA TYR A 68 15.62 8.96 -2.74
C TYR A 68 16.46 8.72 -4.00
N GLY A 69 15.91 8.85 -5.21
CA GLY A 69 16.68 8.75 -6.46
C GLY A 69 16.50 7.46 -7.26
N ALA A 70 15.45 6.68 -6.99
CA ALA A 70 15.02 5.64 -7.93
C ALA A 70 14.58 6.29 -9.25
N ASP A 71 15.01 5.73 -10.37
CA ASP A 71 14.68 6.25 -11.71
C ASP A 71 13.31 5.77 -12.17
N LEU A 72 12.98 4.51 -11.86
CA LEU A 72 11.70 3.87 -12.15
C LEU A 72 11.19 3.12 -10.91
N VAL A 73 9.88 3.01 -10.79
CA VAL A 73 9.21 2.29 -9.71
C VAL A 73 8.17 1.34 -10.25
N PHE A 74 8.13 0.12 -9.73
CA PHE A 74 7.11 -0.85 -10.08
C PHE A 74 5.99 -0.84 -9.03
N THR A 75 4.76 -1.13 -9.45
CA THR A 75 3.68 -1.47 -8.51
C THR A 75 3.96 -2.79 -7.81
N GLU A 76 3.17 -3.14 -6.81
CA GLU A 76 3.01 -4.56 -6.50
C GLU A 76 2.43 -5.33 -7.70
N GLU A 77 2.59 -6.66 -7.68
CA GLU A 77 1.85 -7.54 -8.58
C GLU A 77 0.36 -7.41 -8.29
N ILE A 78 -0.43 -7.02 -9.30
CA ILE A 78 -1.88 -6.99 -9.23
C ILE A 78 -2.43 -8.02 -10.21
N VAL A 79 -3.20 -8.98 -9.69
CA VAL A 79 -3.85 -10.01 -10.53
C VAL A 79 -4.87 -9.36 -11.45
N ASP A 80 -4.83 -9.70 -12.73
CA ASP A 80 -5.70 -9.17 -13.79
C ASP A 80 -7.18 -9.07 -13.40
N GLN A 81 -7.76 -10.14 -12.84
CA GLN A 81 -9.16 -10.20 -12.42
C GLN A 81 -9.52 -9.18 -11.35
N LYS A 82 -8.55 -8.69 -10.56
CA LYS A 82 -8.79 -7.66 -9.55
C LYS A 82 -8.81 -6.25 -10.12
N ILE A 83 -8.23 -6.02 -11.30
CA ILE A 83 -8.16 -4.70 -11.93
C ILE A 83 -9.15 -4.53 -13.09
N ILE A 84 -9.49 -5.59 -13.83
CA ILE A 84 -10.41 -5.52 -15.00
C ILE A 84 -11.76 -4.88 -14.63
N GLY A 85 -12.31 -5.18 -13.46
CA GLY A 85 -13.58 -4.62 -12.98
C GLY A 85 -13.46 -3.24 -12.32
N CYS A 86 -12.27 -2.66 -12.24
CA CYS A 86 -12.07 -1.38 -11.59
C CYS A 86 -12.44 -0.21 -12.51
N ARG A 87 -12.96 0.86 -11.90
CA ARG A 87 -13.16 2.14 -12.57
C ARG A 87 -12.06 3.11 -12.19
N ARG A 88 -11.50 3.78 -13.21
CA ARG A 88 -10.59 4.91 -13.05
C ARG A 88 -11.36 6.10 -12.47
N LYS A 89 -10.92 6.62 -11.32
CA LYS A 89 -11.54 7.75 -10.63
C LYS A 89 -10.48 8.79 -10.28
N ILE A 90 -10.68 10.02 -10.71
CA ILE A 90 -9.87 11.15 -10.25
C ILE A 90 -10.28 11.46 -8.80
N ASN A 91 -9.29 11.46 -7.91
CA ASN A 91 -9.44 11.81 -6.50
C ASN A 91 -8.77 13.16 -6.27
N GLU A 92 -9.51 14.23 -6.53
CA GLU A 92 -9.03 15.62 -6.41
C GLU A 92 -8.51 15.94 -5.00
N HIS A 93 -9.10 15.32 -3.98
CA HIS A 93 -8.74 15.50 -2.57
C HIS A 93 -7.35 14.99 -2.22
N LEU A 94 -6.93 13.89 -2.86
CA LEU A 94 -5.59 13.34 -2.70
C LEU A 94 -4.63 13.81 -3.81
N GLY A 95 -5.16 14.39 -4.89
CA GLY A 95 -4.42 14.61 -6.13
C GLY A 95 -3.98 13.28 -6.76
N THR A 96 -4.79 12.25 -6.62
CA THR A 96 -4.50 10.88 -7.10
C THR A 96 -5.49 10.43 -8.15
N ILE A 97 -5.13 9.32 -8.80
CA ILE A 97 -6.02 8.54 -9.64
C ILE A 97 -6.17 7.19 -8.97
N ASP A 98 -7.41 6.84 -8.69
CA ASP A 98 -7.81 5.68 -7.91
C ASP A 98 -8.54 4.69 -8.83
N PHE A 99 -8.14 3.43 -8.80
CA PHE A 99 -8.80 2.33 -9.49
C PHE A 99 -9.55 1.50 -8.47
N CYS A 100 -10.87 1.59 -8.48
CA CYS A 100 -11.74 0.98 -7.48
C CYS A 100 -12.72 0.01 -8.13
N SER A 101 -12.91 -1.17 -7.53
CA SER A 101 -14.06 -2.00 -7.83
C SER A 101 -15.30 -1.52 -7.06
N GLU A 102 -16.47 -1.98 -7.46
CA GLU A 102 -17.71 -1.65 -6.77
C GLU A 102 -17.72 -2.20 -5.34
N GLY A 103 -18.01 -1.33 -4.37
CA GLY A 103 -18.08 -1.71 -2.96
C GLY A 103 -16.73 -1.75 -2.25
N ASP A 104 -15.62 -1.47 -2.93
CA ASP A 104 -14.32 -1.36 -2.29
C ASP A 104 -14.24 -0.13 -1.37
N ASN A 105 -13.70 -0.34 -0.16
CA ASN A 105 -13.40 0.74 0.78
C ASN A 105 -12.09 1.48 0.43
N PHE A 106 -11.19 0.81 -0.29
CA PHE A 106 -9.88 1.32 -0.71
C PHE A 106 -9.62 0.97 -2.17
N PRO A 107 -8.92 1.81 -2.93
CA PRO A 107 -8.57 1.48 -4.30
C PRO A 107 -7.70 0.23 -4.37
N ARG A 108 -7.89 -0.56 -5.43
CA ARG A 108 -7.01 -1.70 -5.78
C ARG A 108 -5.65 -1.22 -6.28
N PHE A 109 -5.65 -0.06 -6.93
CA PHE A 109 -4.44 0.63 -7.36
C PHE A 109 -4.64 2.13 -7.25
N ARG A 110 -3.62 2.84 -6.75
CA ARG A 110 -3.59 4.29 -6.63
C ARG A 110 -2.26 4.81 -7.19
N THR A 111 -2.34 5.87 -7.99
CA THR A 111 -1.18 6.57 -8.60
C THR A 111 -1.35 8.08 -8.49
N CYS A 112 -0.31 8.85 -8.79
CA CYS A 112 -0.36 10.31 -8.90
C CYS A 112 0.60 10.83 -9.97
N SER A 113 0.43 12.09 -10.35
CA SER A 113 1.22 12.74 -11.41
C SER A 113 2.73 12.71 -11.19
N LYS A 114 3.20 12.60 -9.94
CA LYS A 114 4.63 12.55 -9.62
C LYS A 114 5.34 11.31 -10.15
N GLU A 115 4.63 10.21 -10.33
CA GLU A 115 5.19 8.93 -10.77
C GLU A 115 4.68 8.48 -12.15
N THR A 116 3.72 9.17 -12.76
CA THR A 116 3.10 8.75 -14.03
C THR A 116 4.10 8.38 -15.12
N ASN A 117 5.20 9.14 -15.27
CA ASN A 117 6.23 8.89 -16.28
C ASN A 117 7.36 7.95 -15.82
N LYS A 118 7.24 7.38 -14.62
CA LYS A 118 8.25 6.51 -13.98
C LYS A 118 7.67 5.19 -13.45
N LEU A 119 6.35 5.06 -13.45
CA LEU A 119 5.62 3.95 -12.85
C LEU A 119 5.39 2.83 -13.86
N VAL A 120 5.82 1.62 -13.53
CA VAL A 120 5.52 0.41 -14.30
C VAL A 120 4.49 -0.42 -13.55
N PHE A 121 3.39 -0.75 -14.21
CA PHE A 121 2.31 -1.55 -13.62
C PHE A 121 2.53 -3.03 -13.89
N GLN A 122 2.72 -3.83 -12.85
CA GLN A 122 2.94 -5.26 -12.97
C GLN A 122 1.64 -6.08 -12.85
N ILE A 123 1.30 -6.82 -13.89
CA ILE A 123 0.14 -7.69 -14.00
C ILE A 123 0.54 -9.13 -13.66
N GLY A 124 -0.23 -9.76 -12.76
CA GLY A 124 -0.27 -11.22 -12.64
C GLY A 124 -1.39 -11.77 -13.52
N THR A 125 -1.07 -12.60 -14.52
CA THR A 125 -2.03 -13.11 -15.49
C THR A 125 -1.59 -14.46 -16.06
N SER A 126 -2.52 -15.21 -16.62
CA SER A 126 -2.31 -16.47 -17.33
C SER A 126 -3.09 -16.55 -18.63
N ASP A 127 -3.64 -15.42 -19.09
CA ASP A 127 -4.57 -15.33 -20.22
C ASP A 127 -4.35 -14.00 -20.97
N ALA A 128 -4.20 -14.06 -22.29
CA ALA A 128 -3.84 -12.90 -23.10
C ALA A 128 -4.93 -11.82 -23.11
N GLU A 129 -6.20 -12.20 -23.20
CA GLU A 129 -7.34 -11.28 -23.23
C GLU A 129 -7.52 -10.57 -21.89
N LYS A 130 -7.39 -11.31 -20.78
CA LYS A 130 -7.43 -10.71 -19.43
C LYS A 130 -6.23 -9.80 -19.19
N ALA A 131 -5.04 -10.17 -19.65
CA ALA A 131 -3.86 -9.30 -19.58
C ALA A 131 -4.10 -7.97 -20.30
N LEU A 132 -4.62 -8.03 -21.53
CA LEU A 132 -4.96 -6.86 -22.33
C LEU A 132 -6.03 -5.99 -21.66
N ALA A 133 -7.12 -6.61 -21.20
CA ALA A 133 -8.19 -5.90 -20.50
C ALA A 133 -7.67 -5.20 -19.23
N ALA A 134 -6.82 -5.88 -18.46
CA ALA A 134 -6.19 -5.29 -17.27
C ALA A 134 -5.26 -4.11 -17.61
N ALA A 135 -4.42 -4.25 -18.64
CA ALA A 135 -3.52 -3.20 -19.09
C ALA A 135 -4.28 -1.95 -19.56
N ARG A 136 -5.35 -2.13 -20.34
CA ARG A 136 -6.22 -1.04 -20.83
C ARG A 136 -6.83 -0.20 -19.73
N VAL A 137 -7.15 -0.80 -18.57
CA VAL A 137 -7.71 -0.06 -17.44
C VAL A 137 -6.74 1.02 -16.96
N VAL A 138 -5.44 0.74 -16.92
CA VAL A 138 -4.42 1.60 -16.27
C VAL A 138 -3.50 2.35 -17.24
N GLU A 139 -3.53 1.99 -18.53
CA GLU A 139 -2.60 2.43 -19.58
C GLU A 139 -2.32 3.94 -19.59
N GLN A 140 -3.34 4.77 -19.32
CA GLN A 140 -3.24 6.23 -19.39
C GLN A 140 -2.44 6.85 -18.24
N ASP A 141 -2.26 6.14 -17.13
CA ASP A 141 -1.74 6.69 -15.88
C ASP A 141 -0.41 6.07 -15.44
N VAL A 142 0.19 5.26 -16.32
CA VAL A 142 1.43 4.53 -16.10
C VAL A 142 2.41 4.73 -17.25
N ALA A 143 3.69 4.54 -16.97
CA ALA A 143 4.77 4.70 -17.93
C ALA A 143 4.99 3.43 -18.76
N GLY A 144 4.68 2.26 -18.19
CA GLY A 144 4.85 0.95 -18.81
C GLY A 144 4.00 -0.14 -18.16
N ILE A 145 3.87 -1.25 -18.86
CA ILE A 145 3.18 -2.47 -18.39
C ILE A 145 4.22 -3.58 -18.25
N ASP A 146 4.14 -4.36 -17.17
CA ASP A 146 5.00 -5.52 -16.93
C ASP A 146 4.18 -6.77 -16.66
N VAL A 147 4.63 -7.93 -17.16
CA VAL A 147 4.02 -9.22 -16.83
C VAL A 147 4.90 -9.99 -15.84
N ASN A 148 4.30 -10.40 -14.72
CA ASN A 148 4.96 -11.25 -13.74
C ASN A 148 5.02 -12.71 -14.22
N MET A 149 6.23 -13.20 -14.47
CA MET A 149 6.52 -14.59 -14.84
C MET A 149 7.47 -15.26 -13.84
N GLY A 150 7.60 -14.70 -12.62
CA GLY A 150 8.62 -15.12 -11.65
C GLY A 150 8.10 -15.43 -10.25
N CYS A 151 6.81 -15.21 -9.97
CA CYS A 151 6.22 -15.47 -8.66
C CYS A 151 6.12 -16.98 -8.40
N PRO A 152 6.80 -17.53 -7.36
CA PRO A 152 6.79 -18.95 -7.05
C PRO A 152 5.69 -19.33 -6.03
N LYS A 153 4.79 -18.40 -5.69
CA LYS A 153 3.80 -18.63 -4.63
C LYS A 153 2.73 -19.63 -5.11
N PRO A 154 2.23 -20.52 -4.24
CA PRO A 154 1.26 -21.54 -4.63
C PRO A 154 0.04 -21.01 -5.37
N PHE A 155 -0.53 -19.87 -4.94
CA PHE A 155 -1.70 -19.29 -5.61
C PHE A 155 -1.41 -18.86 -7.06
N SER A 156 -0.21 -18.35 -7.35
CA SER A 156 0.20 -17.99 -8.71
C SER A 156 0.37 -19.24 -9.56
N LEU A 157 1.02 -20.27 -9.03
CA LEU A 157 1.25 -21.54 -9.72
C LEU A 157 -0.08 -22.24 -10.07
N LEU A 158 -0.99 -22.36 -9.09
CA LEU A 158 -2.32 -22.94 -9.27
C LEU A 158 -3.17 -22.14 -10.27
N GLY A 159 -3.03 -20.82 -10.30
CA GLY A 159 -3.67 -19.96 -11.29
C GLY A 159 -3.02 -19.97 -12.68
N GLY A 160 -1.94 -20.72 -12.86
CA GLY A 160 -1.15 -20.75 -14.11
C GLY A 160 -0.39 -19.45 -14.40
N MET A 161 -0.21 -18.58 -13.41
CA MET A 161 0.46 -17.28 -13.48
C MET A 161 1.88 -17.36 -12.90
N GLY A 162 2.65 -16.27 -13.01
CA GLY A 162 3.96 -16.19 -12.37
C GLY A 162 4.91 -17.24 -12.92
N ALA A 163 5.62 -17.95 -12.05
CA ALA A 163 6.63 -18.92 -12.47
C ALA A 163 6.06 -20.12 -13.26
N ALA A 164 4.75 -20.39 -13.21
CA ALA A 164 4.13 -21.42 -14.04
C ALA A 164 4.17 -21.09 -15.54
N LEU A 165 4.32 -19.81 -15.90
CA LEU A 165 4.46 -19.39 -17.29
C LEU A 165 5.81 -19.77 -17.91
N LEU A 166 6.84 -20.00 -17.09
CA LEU A 166 8.20 -20.28 -17.56
C LEU A 166 8.29 -21.58 -18.39
N GLU A 167 7.37 -22.52 -18.15
CA GLU A 167 7.27 -23.80 -18.88
C GLU A 167 6.26 -23.74 -20.04
N GLN A 168 5.50 -22.64 -20.18
CA GLN A 168 4.38 -22.50 -21.12
C GLN A 168 4.69 -21.50 -22.23
N ARG A 169 5.65 -21.83 -23.09
CA ARG A 169 6.18 -20.96 -24.16
C ARG A 169 5.10 -20.35 -25.06
N GLU A 170 4.12 -21.15 -25.50
CA GLU A 170 3.01 -20.66 -26.35
C GLU A 170 2.12 -19.65 -25.62
N LYS A 171 1.86 -19.87 -24.32
CA LYS A 171 1.08 -18.94 -23.50
C LYS A 171 1.84 -17.64 -23.26
N VAL A 172 3.15 -17.71 -23.01
CA VAL A 172 4.04 -16.54 -22.92
C VAL A 172 3.97 -15.73 -24.22
N ARG A 173 4.12 -16.38 -25.37
CA ARG A 173 4.01 -15.72 -26.68
C ARG A 173 2.66 -15.04 -26.87
N SER A 174 1.57 -15.78 -26.62
CA SER A 174 0.22 -15.26 -26.74
C SER A 174 -0.03 -14.01 -25.86
N ILE A 175 0.38 -14.05 -24.58
CA ILE A 175 0.20 -12.92 -23.65
C ILE A 175 1.03 -11.71 -24.08
N LEU A 176 2.33 -11.91 -24.37
CA LEU A 176 3.24 -10.80 -24.65
C LEU A 176 2.94 -10.15 -25.99
N THR A 177 2.73 -10.93 -27.06
CA THR A 177 2.38 -10.40 -28.38
C THR A 177 1.06 -9.63 -28.32
N MET A 178 0.04 -10.16 -27.65
CA MET A 178 -1.24 -9.46 -27.47
C MET A 178 -1.07 -8.08 -26.81
N LEU A 179 -0.24 -8.00 -25.76
CA LEU A 179 0.03 -6.74 -25.08
C LEU A 179 0.83 -5.77 -25.96
N VAL A 180 1.91 -6.23 -26.58
CA VAL A 180 2.80 -5.41 -27.42
C VAL A 180 2.06 -4.81 -28.62
N GLU A 181 1.18 -5.58 -29.26
CA GLU A 181 0.43 -5.12 -30.44
C GLU A 181 -0.69 -4.13 -30.09
N ASN A 182 -1.24 -4.19 -28.87
CA ASN A 182 -2.45 -3.45 -28.52
C ASN A 182 -2.25 -2.36 -27.46
N ILE A 183 -1.14 -2.32 -26.74
CA ILE A 183 -0.87 -1.30 -25.72
C ILE A 183 0.14 -0.28 -26.25
N SER A 184 -0.20 1.01 -26.12
CA SER A 184 0.66 2.13 -26.56
C SER A 184 1.87 2.36 -25.64
N LYS A 185 1.83 1.81 -24.43
CA LYS A 185 2.90 1.88 -23.44
C LYS A 185 3.90 0.74 -23.63
N PRO A 186 5.17 0.96 -23.27
CA PRO A 186 6.18 -0.09 -23.29
C PRO A 186 5.78 -1.30 -22.45
N VAL A 187 5.95 -2.49 -23.04
CA VAL A 187 5.70 -3.77 -22.37
C VAL A 187 7.04 -4.40 -21.98
N SER A 188 7.14 -4.85 -20.73
CA SER A 188 8.25 -5.64 -20.20
C SER A 188 7.73 -6.92 -19.52
N CYS A 189 8.65 -7.79 -19.12
CA CYS A 189 8.31 -8.88 -18.21
C CYS A 189 9.41 -9.14 -17.19
N LYS A 190 9.04 -9.78 -16.08
CA LYS A 190 9.96 -10.19 -15.03
C LYS A 190 9.96 -11.71 -14.86
N ILE A 191 11.10 -12.34 -15.09
CA ILE A 191 11.30 -13.78 -15.02
C ILE A 191 12.23 -14.20 -13.87
N ARG A 192 12.31 -15.51 -13.66
CA ARG A 192 13.39 -16.20 -12.95
C ARG A 192 14.23 -16.99 -13.95
N VAL A 193 15.49 -17.27 -13.62
CA VAL A 193 16.33 -18.15 -14.44
C VAL A 193 15.80 -19.59 -14.42
N LEU A 194 16.03 -20.32 -15.50
CA LEU A 194 15.77 -21.75 -15.62
C LEU A 194 16.98 -22.56 -15.10
N PRO A 195 16.86 -23.90 -14.95
CA PRO A 195 17.96 -24.73 -14.46
C PRO A 195 19.23 -24.65 -15.30
N SER A 196 19.12 -24.48 -16.62
CA SER A 196 20.26 -24.29 -17.53
C SER A 196 20.33 -22.86 -18.07
N VAL A 197 21.53 -22.42 -18.44
CA VAL A 197 21.75 -21.10 -19.02
C VAL A 197 21.21 -21.05 -20.44
N GLU A 198 21.34 -22.14 -21.18
CA GLU A 198 20.85 -22.31 -22.55
C GLU A 198 19.33 -22.14 -22.60
N ASP A 199 18.59 -22.86 -21.74
CA ASP A 199 17.12 -22.75 -21.69
C ASP A 199 16.69 -21.33 -21.30
N THR A 200 17.43 -20.68 -20.39
CA THR A 200 17.16 -19.31 -19.97
C THR A 200 17.35 -18.34 -21.13
N VAL A 201 18.45 -18.48 -21.89
CA VAL A 201 18.73 -17.68 -23.09
C VAL A 201 17.66 -17.90 -24.15
N ASP A 202 17.26 -19.14 -24.42
CA ASP A 202 16.25 -19.46 -25.43
C ASP A 202 14.87 -18.93 -25.06
N LEU A 203 14.50 -18.98 -23.77
CA LEU A 203 13.28 -18.32 -23.28
C LEU A 203 13.35 -16.80 -23.49
N CYS A 204 14.48 -16.16 -23.20
CA CYS A 204 14.64 -14.72 -23.35
C CYS A 204 14.63 -14.26 -24.81
N ARG A 205 15.17 -15.07 -25.75
CA ARG A 205 15.04 -14.83 -27.19
C ARG A 205 13.60 -14.91 -27.67
N LEU A 206 12.85 -15.92 -27.22
CA LEU A 206 11.41 -16.02 -27.51
C LEU A 206 10.66 -14.80 -27.00
N ILE A 207 10.96 -14.35 -25.78
CA ILE A 207 10.36 -13.15 -25.20
C ILE A 207 10.71 -11.90 -26.02
N GLU A 208 11.97 -11.75 -26.45
CA GLU A 208 12.41 -10.67 -27.33
C GLU A 208 11.67 -10.68 -28.68
N GLU A 209 11.48 -11.86 -29.28
CA GLU A 209 10.72 -12.03 -30.53
C GLU A 209 9.25 -11.60 -30.41
N CYS A 210 8.67 -11.62 -29.20
CA CYS A 210 7.33 -11.10 -28.94
C CYS A 210 7.25 -9.57 -28.98
N GLY A 211 8.38 -8.87 -29.07
CA GLY A 211 8.47 -7.41 -29.17
C GLY A 211 8.45 -6.67 -27.83
N VAL A 212 8.69 -7.35 -26.70
CA VAL A 212 8.87 -6.66 -25.42
C VAL A 212 10.13 -5.79 -25.44
N GLN A 213 10.15 -4.71 -24.68
CA GLN A 213 11.20 -3.69 -24.78
C GLN A 213 12.18 -3.71 -23.59
N ALA A 214 11.94 -4.57 -22.59
CA ALA A 214 12.92 -4.89 -21.55
C ALA A 214 12.55 -6.21 -20.87
N ILE A 215 13.56 -6.92 -20.35
CA ILE A 215 13.38 -8.13 -19.53
C ILE A 215 14.08 -7.94 -18.20
N THR A 216 13.35 -8.15 -17.10
CA THR A 216 13.95 -8.26 -15.77
C THR A 216 14.22 -9.72 -15.42
N ILE A 217 15.46 -10.04 -15.03
CA ILE A 217 15.88 -11.41 -14.70
C ILE A 217 16.26 -11.47 -13.23
N HIS A 218 15.52 -12.26 -12.46
CA HIS A 218 15.95 -12.68 -11.12
C HIS A 218 16.85 -13.91 -11.26
N GLY A 219 18.12 -13.78 -10.88
CA GLY A 219 19.15 -14.84 -10.95
C GLY A 219 18.94 -16.05 -10.02
N ARG A 220 17.70 -16.38 -9.64
CA ARG A 220 17.36 -17.58 -8.87
C ARG A 220 16.26 -18.36 -9.57
N THR A 221 16.34 -19.68 -9.51
CA THR A 221 15.29 -20.56 -10.03
C THR A 221 14.03 -20.48 -9.18
N THR A 222 12.91 -21.05 -9.64
CA THR A 222 11.62 -21.03 -8.95
C THR A 222 11.66 -21.65 -7.55
N SER A 223 12.42 -22.75 -7.37
CA SER A 223 12.58 -23.46 -6.09
C SER A 223 13.48 -22.69 -5.12
N GLU A 224 14.38 -21.86 -5.62
CA GLU A 224 15.35 -21.14 -4.81
C GLU A 224 14.78 -19.94 -4.06
N ARG A 225 15.31 -19.78 -2.85
CA ARG A 225 14.90 -18.76 -1.88
C ARG A 225 16.02 -17.75 -1.63
N ALA A 226 15.71 -16.72 -0.84
CA ALA A 226 16.54 -15.56 -0.57
C ALA A 226 17.98 -15.87 -0.08
N GLN A 227 18.15 -16.97 0.64
CA GLN A 227 19.43 -17.48 1.17
C GLN A 227 20.30 -18.17 0.11
N HIS A 228 19.71 -18.61 -0.99
CA HIS A 228 20.47 -19.21 -2.09
C HIS A 228 21.24 -18.11 -2.84
N PRO A 229 22.44 -18.42 -3.36
CA PRO A 229 23.20 -17.49 -4.19
C PRO A 229 22.40 -16.99 -5.41
N ASN A 230 22.78 -15.83 -5.93
CA ASN A 230 22.25 -15.32 -7.19
C ASN A 230 23.19 -15.74 -8.32
N ARG A 231 22.64 -16.25 -9.42
CA ARG A 231 23.38 -16.59 -10.66
C ARG A 231 23.54 -15.34 -11.52
N ASP A 232 24.52 -14.53 -11.17
CA ASP A 232 24.82 -13.29 -11.89
C ASP A 232 25.40 -13.56 -13.28
N ASP A 233 26.09 -14.70 -13.42
CA ASP A 233 26.61 -15.28 -14.66
C ASP A 233 25.48 -15.60 -15.65
N PHE A 234 24.39 -16.22 -15.20
CA PHE A 234 23.23 -16.50 -16.07
C PHE A 234 22.63 -15.19 -16.61
N ILE A 235 22.52 -14.17 -15.76
CA ILE A 235 22.02 -12.85 -16.18
C ILE A 235 22.97 -12.24 -17.21
N ALA A 236 24.29 -12.36 -17.01
CA ALA A 236 25.30 -11.87 -17.95
C ALA A 236 25.24 -12.57 -19.31
N GLU A 237 25.05 -13.89 -19.35
CA GLU A 237 24.90 -14.62 -20.62
C GLU A 237 23.65 -14.18 -21.38
N VAL A 238 22.51 -14.00 -20.69
CA VAL A 238 21.31 -13.47 -21.35
C VAL A 238 21.54 -12.05 -21.87
N ALA A 239 22.16 -11.18 -21.06
CA ALA A 239 22.45 -9.81 -21.47
C ALA A 239 23.38 -9.72 -22.69
N ARG A 240 24.25 -10.72 -22.92
CA ARG A 240 25.01 -10.84 -24.17
C ARG A 240 24.15 -11.34 -25.33
N ALA A 241 23.24 -12.28 -25.08
CA ALA A 241 22.47 -12.96 -26.11
C ALA A 241 21.29 -12.17 -26.71
N VAL A 242 20.59 -11.33 -25.93
CA VAL A 242 19.43 -10.53 -26.41
C VAL A 242 19.84 -9.10 -26.77
N ARG A 243 19.10 -8.43 -27.64
CA ARG A 243 19.34 -7.05 -28.09
C ARG A 243 18.58 -6.01 -27.26
N ILE A 244 17.50 -6.41 -26.59
CA ILE A 244 16.73 -5.52 -25.70
C ILE A 244 17.39 -5.32 -24.32
N PRO A 245 17.07 -4.22 -23.61
CA PRO A 245 17.54 -3.98 -22.25
C PRO A 245 17.28 -5.14 -21.27
N VAL A 246 18.35 -5.59 -20.60
CA VAL A 246 18.26 -6.55 -19.49
C VAL A 246 18.39 -5.82 -18.17
N ILE A 247 17.50 -6.13 -17.23
CA ILE A 247 17.47 -5.55 -15.88
C ILE A 247 17.84 -6.66 -14.89
N CYS A 248 18.99 -6.55 -14.22
CA CYS A 248 19.41 -7.56 -13.26
C CYS A 248 18.66 -7.41 -11.93
N ASN A 249 18.30 -8.54 -11.32
CA ASN A 249 17.61 -8.59 -10.03
C ASN A 249 18.11 -9.78 -9.18
N GLY A 250 18.01 -9.62 -7.85
CA GLY A 250 18.31 -10.68 -6.89
C GLY A 250 19.53 -10.41 -5.98
N GLY A 251 20.34 -9.39 -6.28
CA GLY A 251 21.56 -9.01 -5.55
C GLY A 251 21.37 -8.28 -4.22
N SER A 252 20.15 -8.18 -3.66
CA SER A 252 19.93 -7.39 -2.42
C SER A 252 20.75 -7.84 -1.20
N SER A 253 21.30 -9.06 -1.17
CA SER A 253 22.18 -9.53 -0.08
C SER A 253 23.59 -8.97 -0.16
N GLU A 254 24.05 -8.56 -1.34
CA GLU A 254 25.38 -7.98 -1.59
C GLU A 254 25.35 -6.46 -1.74
N ILE A 255 24.16 -5.86 -1.94
CA ILE A 255 23.99 -4.42 -2.06
C ILE A 255 23.83 -3.80 -0.67
N ARG A 256 24.90 -3.18 -0.17
CA ARG A 256 24.93 -2.51 1.15
C ARG A 256 25.10 -1.01 1.05
N HIS A 257 25.63 -0.52 -0.07
CA HIS A 257 25.81 0.89 -0.37
C HIS A 257 25.26 1.23 -1.75
N TYR A 258 24.98 2.52 -1.99
CA TYR A 258 24.55 3.04 -3.29
C TYR A 258 25.44 2.56 -4.44
N THR A 259 26.77 2.60 -4.26
CA THR A 259 27.75 2.17 -5.25
C THR A 259 27.67 0.68 -5.61
N ASP A 260 27.12 -0.15 -4.73
CA ASP A 260 27.02 -1.59 -4.97
C ASP A 260 25.93 -1.92 -5.99
N ILE A 261 24.96 -1.03 -6.19
CA ILE A 261 23.96 -1.17 -7.26
C ILE A 261 24.67 -1.23 -8.63
N GLU A 262 25.63 -0.32 -8.83
CA GLU A 262 26.39 -0.24 -10.08
C GLU A 262 27.35 -1.43 -10.24
N LYS A 263 28.00 -1.85 -9.15
CA LYS A 263 28.84 -3.07 -9.16
C LYS A 263 28.02 -4.30 -9.55
N PHE A 264 26.84 -4.48 -8.96
CA PHE A 264 25.93 -5.57 -9.29
C PHE A 264 25.49 -5.52 -10.77
N ARG A 265 25.12 -4.32 -11.25
CA ARG A 265 24.76 -4.10 -12.65
C ARG A 265 25.88 -4.52 -13.61
N LEU A 266 27.09 -4.04 -13.37
CA LEU A 266 28.27 -4.34 -14.19
C LEU A 266 28.63 -5.82 -14.16
N LYS A 267 28.58 -6.46 -12.97
CA LYS A 267 28.81 -7.90 -12.80
C LYS A 267 27.85 -8.75 -13.63
N CYS A 268 26.58 -8.35 -13.71
CA CYS A 268 25.57 -9.01 -14.53
C CYS A 268 25.55 -8.59 -16.01
N HIS A 269 26.47 -7.72 -16.45
CA HIS A 269 26.48 -7.15 -17.81
C HIS A 269 25.14 -6.52 -18.21
N ALA A 270 24.35 -6.07 -17.22
CA ALA A 270 22.97 -5.65 -17.41
C ALA A 270 22.87 -4.16 -17.75
N THR A 271 21.81 -3.78 -18.45
CA THR A 271 21.51 -2.37 -18.79
C THR A 271 21.13 -1.57 -17.54
N HIS A 272 20.35 -2.16 -16.65
CA HIS A 272 19.83 -1.53 -15.43
C HIS A 272 19.83 -2.53 -14.25
N ALA A 273 19.62 -2.01 -13.04
CA ALA A 273 19.52 -2.83 -11.83
C ALA A 273 18.19 -2.59 -11.10
N MET A 274 17.51 -3.68 -10.74
CA MET A 274 16.26 -3.66 -9.99
C MET A 274 16.46 -4.16 -8.55
N ILE A 275 16.08 -3.34 -7.57
CA ILE A 275 16.35 -3.54 -6.15
C ILE A 275 15.06 -3.80 -5.38
N ALA A 276 15.03 -4.88 -4.60
CA ALA A 276 13.88 -5.32 -3.80
C ALA A 276 14.13 -5.21 -2.29
N ARG A 277 14.75 -6.25 -1.69
CA ARG A 277 14.92 -6.35 -0.23
C ARG A 277 15.76 -5.24 0.36
N ALA A 278 16.82 -4.82 -0.33
CA ALA A 278 17.66 -3.70 0.13
C ALA A 278 16.88 -2.38 0.15
N ALA A 279 16.00 -2.14 -0.83
CA ALA A 279 15.13 -0.98 -0.86
C ALA A 279 14.08 -1.01 0.27
N ILE A 280 13.52 -2.17 0.62
CA ILE A 280 12.66 -2.29 1.80
C ILE A 280 13.43 -2.03 3.09
N ALA A 281 14.62 -2.60 3.24
CA ALA A 281 15.43 -2.43 4.44
C ALA A 281 15.84 -0.97 4.64
N SER A 282 16.19 -0.27 3.56
CA SER A 282 16.36 1.18 3.55
C SER A 282 16.14 1.77 2.16
N PRO A 283 15.04 2.51 1.92
CA PRO A 283 14.76 3.17 0.64
C PRO A 283 15.83 4.20 0.24
N SER A 284 16.58 4.73 1.21
CA SER A 284 17.75 5.59 0.97
C SER A 284 18.91 4.88 0.27
N ILE A 285 18.83 3.56 0.01
CA ILE A 285 19.78 2.85 -0.87
C ILE A 285 19.90 3.48 -2.26
N PHE A 286 18.87 4.21 -2.70
CA PHE A 286 18.87 4.90 -3.99
C PHE A 286 19.58 6.27 -3.97
N GLN A 287 19.94 6.78 -2.79
CA GLN A 287 20.57 8.10 -2.63
C GLN A 287 22.09 7.97 -2.66
N SER A 288 22.76 8.82 -3.45
CA SER A 288 24.23 8.84 -3.57
C SER A 288 24.93 9.33 -2.31
N ASP A 289 24.29 10.22 -1.56
CA ASP A 289 24.92 11.02 -0.50
C ASP A 289 24.89 10.33 0.88
N GLY A 290 24.56 9.04 0.92
CA GLY A 290 24.50 8.23 2.13
C GLY A 290 23.10 7.79 2.53
N PHE A 291 23.02 7.06 3.64
CA PHE A 291 21.77 6.52 4.17
C PHE A 291 21.20 7.44 5.24
N ASP A 292 19.92 7.78 5.10
CA ASP A 292 19.12 8.29 6.20
C ASP A 292 19.00 7.22 7.31
N ASP A 293 18.95 7.66 8.56
CA ASP A 293 18.72 6.78 9.70
C ASP A 293 17.31 6.17 9.65
N PHE A 294 17.15 5.05 10.37
CA PHE A 294 15.92 4.28 10.34
C PHE A 294 14.67 5.08 10.77
N LYS A 295 14.78 5.95 11.78
CA LYS A 295 13.63 6.75 12.23
C LYS A 295 13.24 7.77 11.18
N THR A 296 14.22 8.44 10.57
CA THR A 296 13.99 9.38 9.47
C THR A 296 13.28 8.70 8.30
N VAL A 297 13.75 7.51 7.88
CA VAL A 297 13.12 6.72 6.82
C VAL A 297 11.66 6.40 7.14
N VAL A 298 11.37 5.87 8.34
CA VAL A 298 10.00 5.51 8.72
C VAL A 298 9.12 6.75 8.84
N SER A 299 9.62 7.84 9.40
CA SER A 299 8.85 9.09 9.48
C SER A 299 8.48 9.64 8.10
N ARG A 300 9.39 9.57 7.13
CA ARG A 300 9.08 9.96 5.74
C ARG A 300 8.02 9.05 5.12
N TYR A 301 8.11 7.75 5.35
CA TYR A 301 7.09 6.80 4.90
C TYR A 301 5.72 7.10 5.52
N ILE A 302 5.64 7.31 6.84
CA ILE A 302 4.40 7.68 7.55
C ILE A 302 3.82 8.98 6.98
N SER A 303 4.66 9.97 6.71
CA SER A 303 4.21 11.25 6.11
C SER A 303 3.52 11.04 4.77
N TYR A 304 4.07 10.18 3.92
CA TYR A 304 3.43 9.79 2.65
C TYR A 304 2.14 8.98 2.87
N ALA A 305 2.17 8.04 3.81
CA ALA A 305 1.01 7.20 4.15
C ALA A 305 -0.17 8.02 4.67
N VAL A 306 0.08 9.02 5.52
CA VAL A 306 -0.92 10.00 5.99
C VAL A 306 -1.43 10.84 4.84
N LYS A 307 -0.54 11.38 4.00
CA LYS A 307 -0.90 12.26 2.88
C LYS A 307 -1.85 11.56 1.90
N TYR A 308 -1.55 10.32 1.55
CA TYR A 308 -2.29 9.55 0.55
C TYR A 308 -3.29 8.56 1.16
N GLU A 309 -3.64 8.71 2.44
CA GLU A 309 -4.65 7.91 3.14
C GLU A 309 -4.45 6.40 2.93
N GLU A 310 -3.22 5.93 3.17
CA GLU A 310 -2.85 4.53 3.01
C GLU A 310 -3.51 3.63 4.07
N CYS A 311 -3.76 2.38 3.69
CA CYS A 311 -4.33 1.38 4.57
C CYS A 311 -3.42 1.10 5.79
N VAL A 312 -3.95 1.25 7.01
CA VAL A 312 -3.22 1.07 8.28
C VAL A 312 -2.48 -0.28 8.33
N GLN A 313 -3.12 -1.35 7.82
CA GLN A 313 -2.52 -2.68 7.78
C GLN A 313 -1.27 -2.74 6.89
N LEU A 314 -1.29 -2.06 5.74
CA LEU A 314 -0.15 -2.00 4.82
C LEU A 314 0.98 -1.14 5.40
N VAL A 315 0.64 -0.07 6.11
CA VAL A 315 1.59 0.79 6.79
C VAL A 315 2.34 0.03 7.88
N LYS A 316 1.61 -0.67 8.75
CA LYS A 316 2.21 -1.56 9.76
C LYS A 316 3.11 -2.60 9.13
N TYR A 317 2.60 -3.29 8.11
CA TYR A 317 3.35 -4.33 7.42
C TYR A 317 4.66 -3.76 6.88
N THR A 318 4.62 -2.63 6.17
CA THR A 318 5.81 -2.00 5.58
C THR A 318 6.82 -1.59 6.64
N ILE A 319 6.39 -0.94 7.73
CA ILE A 319 7.27 -0.55 8.85
C ILE A 319 7.92 -1.78 9.49
N GLN A 320 7.16 -2.86 9.73
CA GLN A 320 7.72 -4.12 10.25
C GLN A 320 8.76 -4.71 9.30
N ARG A 321 8.54 -4.62 7.97
CA ARG A 321 9.48 -5.12 6.97
C ARG A 321 10.76 -4.29 6.89
N MET A 322 10.69 -2.97 7.11
CA MET A 322 11.88 -2.11 7.25
C MET A 322 12.71 -2.47 8.50
N SER A 323 12.08 -3.08 9.51
CA SER A 323 12.65 -3.32 10.84
C SER A 323 13.29 -4.70 11.05
N ARG A 324 13.28 -5.58 10.04
CA ARG A 324 13.43 -7.04 10.21
C ARG A 324 14.75 -7.50 10.88
N GLU A 325 15.76 -6.64 10.94
CA GLU A 325 17.09 -6.93 11.52
C GLU A 325 17.53 -5.82 12.51
N ARG A 326 16.57 -5.06 13.08
CA ARG A 326 16.85 -3.91 13.94
C ARG A 326 16.34 -4.14 15.37
N HIS A 327 17.16 -4.81 16.18
CA HIS A 327 16.80 -5.14 17.57
C HIS A 327 16.59 -3.90 18.45
N ASP A 328 17.26 -2.79 18.15
CA ASP A 328 17.17 -1.54 18.92
C ASP A 328 15.78 -0.88 18.87
N PHE A 329 14.95 -1.24 17.90
CA PHE A 329 13.62 -0.65 17.69
C PHE A 329 12.47 -1.61 18.03
N VAL A 330 12.73 -2.78 18.62
CA VAL A 330 11.69 -3.79 18.88
C VAL A 330 10.47 -3.21 19.59
N LYS A 331 10.67 -2.37 20.62
CA LYS A 331 9.57 -1.77 21.39
C LYS A 331 8.65 -0.88 20.53
N ILE A 332 9.22 0.09 19.80
CA ILE A 332 8.42 1.02 18.96
C ILE A 332 7.70 0.26 17.84
N ILE A 333 8.29 -0.84 17.34
CA ILE A 333 7.67 -1.69 16.31
C ILE A 333 6.51 -2.51 16.87
N GLN A 334 6.62 -3.04 18.09
CA GLN A 334 5.52 -3.71 18.79
C GLN A 334 4.36 -2.74 19.05
N GLU A 335 4.65 -1.51 19.51
CA GLU A 335 3.65 -0.47 19.70
C GLU A 335 2.96 -0.07 18.38
N THR A 336 3.74 0.04 17.29
CA THR A 336 3.21 0.27 15.94
C THR A 336 2.29 -0.87 15.49
N ALA A 337 2.66 -2.12 15.78
CA ALA A 337 1.86 -3.29 15.46
C ALA A 337 0.52 -3.29 16.22
N ALA A 338 0.51 -2.78 17.46
CA ALA A 338 -0.68 -2.68 18.30
C ALA A 338 -1.64 -1.56 17.88
N ALA A 339 -1.15 -0.46 17.29
CA ALA A 339 -1.94 0.73 16.93
C ALA A 339 -3.13 0.43 16.00
N ALA A 340 -4.37 0.67 16.39
CA ALA A 340 -5.56 0.39 15.58
C ALA A 340 -5.78 1.39 14.44
N THR A 341 -5.22 2.61 14.54
CA THR A 341 -5.51 3.72 13.62
C THR A 341 -4.23 4.40 13.12
N MET A 342 -4.34 5.17 12.03
CA MET A 342 -3.21 5.95 11.51
C MET A 342 -2.76 7.02 12.51
N TYR A 343 -3.68 7.59 13.28
CA TYR A 343 -3.34 8.55 14.32
C TYR A 343 -2.53 7.89 15.44
N GLU A 344 -2.93 6.71 15.90
CA GLU A 344 -2.16 5.95 16.91
C GLU A 344 -0.76 5.58 16.40
N ILE A 345 -0.61 5.22 15.10
CA ILE A 345 0.72 5.06 14.49
C ILE A 345 1.50 6.37 14.55
N CYS A 346 0.89 7.50 14.21
CA CYS A 346 1.55 8.80 14.30
C CYS A 346 1.97 9.12 15.74
N GLN A 347 1.18 8.79 16.75
CA GLN A 347 1.55 8.98 18.17
C GLN A 347 2.78 8.17 18.56
N VAL A 348 2.83 6.89 18.19
CA VAL A 348 3.99 6.02 18.46
C VAL A 348 5.29 6.61 17.90
N TRP A 349 5.20 7.29 16.75
CA TRP A 349 6.35 7.89 16.06
C TRP A 349 6.53 9.40 16.31
N GLY A 350 5.74 10.03 17.19
CA GLY A 350 5.81 11.47 17.47
C GLY A 350 5.44 12.37 16.28
N MET A 351 4.51 11.92 15.45
CA MET A 351 4.09 12.53 14.17
C MET A 351 2.64 13.02 14.17
N GLU A 352 2.03 13.21 15.34
CA GLU A 352 0.63 13.61 15.51
C GLU A 352 0.30 14.87 14.72
N LYS A 353 1.21 15.84 14.76
CA LYS A 353 1.04 17.13 14.07
C LYS A 353 0.83 16.96 12.57
N ILE A 354 1.52 16.02 11.92
CA ILE A 354 1.36 15.76 10.47
C ILE A 354 -0.03 15.22 10.18
N TYR A 355 -0.53 14.31 11.01
CA TYR A 355 -1.89 13.80 10.89
C TYR A 355 -2.92 14.90 11.12
N GLU A 356 -2.79 15.68 12.20
CA GLU A 356 -3.69 16.77 12.52
C GLU A 356 -3.73 17.84 11.44
N ASP A 357 -2.57 18.25 10.92
CA ASP A 357 -2.46 19.27 9.88
C ASP A 357 -3.04 18.78 8.56
N ARG A 358 -2.88 17.49 8.24
CA ARG A 358 -3.59 16.86 7.13
C ARG A 358 -5.09 16.96 7.35
N VAL A 359 -5.62 16.51 8.48
CA VAL A 359 -7.05 16.59 8.79
C VAL A 359 -7.59 18.04 8.70
N LYS A 360 -6.83 19.03 9.18
CA LYS A 360 -7.18 20.46 9.04
C LYS A 360 -7.18 20.93 7.58
N SER A 361 -6.20 20.53 6.78
CA SER A 361 -6.14 20.84 5.35
C SER A 361 -7.35 20.28 4.61
N LEU A 362 -7.78 19.06 4.97
CA LEU A 362 -8.97 18.44 4.38
C LEU A 362 -10.23 19.22 4.74
N GLN A 363 -10.36 19.66 5.99
CA GLN A 363 -11.45 20.54 6.43
C GLN A 363 -11.54 21.83 5.62
N LYS A 364 -10.42 22.47 5.31
CA LYS A 364 -10.42 23.72 4.53
C LYS A 364 -10.78 23.52 3.05
N SER A 365 -10.23 22.47 2.42
CA SER A 365 -10.46 22.20 0.99
C SER A 365 -11.93 21.94 0.68
N MET A 366 -12.60 21.31 1.62
CA MET A 366 -13.88 20.66 1.36
C MET A 366 -15.02 21.58 1.86
N GLU A 367 -14.75 22.52 2.78
CA GLU A 367 -15.55 23.75 3.03
C GLU A 367 -15.74 24.57 1.74
N CYS A 368 -14.68 24.70 0.94
CA CYS A 368 -14.70 25.39 -0.35
C CYS A 368 -15.55 24.65 -1.40
N ASN A 369 -15.55 23.30 -1.39
CA ASN A 369 -16.36 22.50 -2.31
C ASN A 369 -17.84 22.38 -1.89
N ARG A 370 -18.16 22.49 -0.60
CA ARG A 370 -19.52 22.44 -0.08
C ARG A 370 -20.32 23.72 -0.40
N LEU A 371 -19.64 24.84 -0.55
CA LEU A 371 -20.22 26.08 -1.11
C LEU A 371 -20.61 25.94 -2.61
N ARG A 372 -20.19 24.86 -3.30
CA ARG A 372 -20.52 24.57 -4.71
C ARG A 372 -21.55 23.46 -4.93
N LYS A 373 -21.86 22.62 -3.93
CA LYS A 373 -22.91 21.60 -4.04
C LYS A 373 -24.14 22.03 -3.27
N THR A 374 -25.11 22.49 -4.05
CA THR A 374 -26.43 22.98 -3.66
C THR A 374 -27.22 22.01 -2.79
N PHE A 375 -27.91 22.62 -1.84
CA PHE A 375 -29.03 22.09 -1.06
C PHE A 375 -30.22 21.88 -2.00
N GLU A 376 -30.65 20.64 -2.20
CA GLU A 376 -31.95 20.33 -2.81
C GLU A 376 -32.93 19.84 -1.73
N GLY A 377 -33.77 20.77 -1.24
CA GLY A 377 -34.93 20.46 -0.38
C GLY A 377 -34.65 20.10 1.09
N GLU A 378 -35.70 19.69 1.82
CA GLU A 378 -35.70 19.35 3.26
C GLU A 378 -34.93 18.05 3.62
N THR A 379 -34.13 17.51 2.67
CA THR A 379 -33.39 16.25 2.82
C THR A 379 -31.89 16.47 2.88
N PHE A 380 -31.28 16.02 3.98
CA PHE A 380 -29.86 16.09 4.26
C PHE A 380 -29.22 14.73 4.04
N SER A 381 -28.26 14.67 3.10
CA SER A 381 -27.56 13.45 2.76
C SER A 381 -26.08 13.55 3.06
N LEU A 382 -25.49 12.49 3.63
CA LEU A 382 -24.05 12.39 3.90
C LEU A 382 -23.55 10.98 3.60
N LYS A 383 -22.31 10.85 3.11
CA LYS A 383 -21.70 9.54 2.87
C LYS A 383 -21.12 8.92 4.14
N VAL A 384 -21.98 8.31 4.96
CA VAL A 384 -21.62 7.77 6.30
C VAL A 384 -22.05 6.31 6.44
N ASN A 385 -21.19 5.47 7.01
CA ASN A 385 -21.53 4.07 7.32
C ASN A 385 -21.48 3.81 8.82
N TYR A 386 -22.45 3.06 9.33
CA TYR A 386 -22.44 2.54 10.68
C TYR A 386 -21.50 1.33 10.79
N VAL A 387 -20.52 1.42 11.69
CA VAL A 387 -19.60 0.33 12.00
C VAL A 387 -19.80 -0.11 13.45
N ARG A 388 -20.40 -1.29 13.65
CA ARG A 388 -20.77 -1.83 14.97
C ARG A 388 -19.62 -1.80 15.99
N LYS A 389 -18.38 -2.09 15.56
CA LYS A 389 -17.22 -2.14 16.45
C LYS A 389 -16.96 -0.82 17.19
N HIS A 390 -17.36 0.31 16.63
CA HIS A 390 -17.18 1.61 17.28
C HIS A 390 -18.30 1.96 18.27
N PHE A 391 -19.44 1.29 18.17
CA PHE A 391 -20.63 1.54 18.98
C PHE A 391 -20.96 0.29 19.80
N LYS A 392 -20.36 0.20 21.00
CA LYS A 392 -20.57 -0.95 21.91
C LYS A 392 -22.04 -1.07 22.32
N LEU A 393 -22.44 -0.33 23.36
CA LEU A 393 -23.80 -0.39 23.93
C LEU A 393 -24.69 0.77 23.47
N LYS A 394 -24.10 1.91 23.10
CA LYS A 394 -24.82 3.12 22.67
C LYS A 394 -24.81 3.26 21.16
N THR A 395 -25.85 2.75 20.50
CA THR A 395 -25.99 2.85 19.03
C THR A 395 -26.49 4.24 18.61
N PRO A 396 -26.22 4.69 17.37
CA PRO A 396 -26.70 5.98 16.88
C PRO A 396 -28.22 6.17 16.96
N LYS A 397 -28.99 5.11 16.68
CA LYS A 397 -30.46 5.17 16.83
C LYS A 397 -30.84 5.42 18.29
N LEU A 398 -30.25 4.67 19.21
CA LEU A 398 -30.53 4.81 20.64
C LEU A 398 -30.18 6.22 21.15
N LEU A 399 -29.02 6.74 20.75
CA LEU A 399 -28.57 8.09 21.10
C LEU A 399 -29.53 9.17 20.58
N LEU A 400 -29.96 9.06 19.33
CA LEU A 400 -30.91 10.01 18.74
C LEU A 400 -32.29 9.95 19.43
N HIS A 401 -32.79 8.74 19.69
CA HIS A 401 -34.04 8.56 20.44
C HIS A 401 -33.97 9.13 21.86
N GLN A 402 -32.87 8.87 22.57
CA GLN A 402 -32.65 9.37 23.93
C GLN A 402 -32.63 10.90 23.95
N TRP A 403 -31.86 11.51 23.05
CA TRP A 403 -31.81 12.97 22.92
C TRP A 403 -33.18 13.58 22.60
N CYS A 404 -33.98 12.95 21.73
CA CYS A 404 -35.34 13.43 21.45
C CYS A 404 -36.25 13.38 22.68
N ARG A 405 -36.10 12.37 23.56
CA ARG A 405 -36.86 12.31 24.83
C ARG A 405 -36.40 13.41 25.79
N GLU A 406 -35.10 13.57 25.96
CA GLU A 406 -34.50 14.55 26.87
C GLU A 406 -34.82 16.00 26.46
N THR A 407 -34.99 16.24 25.16
CA THR A 407 -35.34 17.57 24.61
C THR A 407 -36.84 17.75 24.31
N ASN A 408 -37.67 16.80 24.73
CA ASN A 408 -39.12 16.79 24.53
C ASN A 408 -39.56 17.00 23.06
N ARG A 409 -38.84 16.36 22.13
CA ARG A 409 -39.11 16.38 20.68
C ARG A 409 -39.87 15.14 20.22
N ARG A 410 -40.50 15.24 19.04
CA ARG A 410 -41.10 14.08 18.37
C ARG A 410 -40.03 13.03 18.11
N GLN A 411 -40.39 11.76 18.26
CA GLN A 411 -39.45 10.66 18.06
C GLN A 411 -39.11 10.50 16.56
N PRO A 412 -37.87 10.11 16.23
CA PRO A 412 -37.44 9.94 14.84
C PRO A 412 -38.17 8.78 14.15
N VAL A 413 -38.63 8.99 12.92
CA VAL A 413 -39.33 7.99 12.10
C VAL A 413 -38.42 7.51 10.99
N TYR A 414 -38.26 6.20 10.80
CA TYR A 414 -37.35 5.63 9.79
C TYR A 414 -38.14 5.05 8.61
N HIS A 415 -37.80 5.47 7.41
CA HIS A 415 -38.19 4.81 6.16
C HIS A 415 -36.97 4.08 5.60
N THR A 416 -37.11 2.84 5.17
CA THR A 416 -36.03 2.12 4.47
C THR A 416 -36.49 1.61 3.12
N GLU A 417 -35.68 1.88 2.10
CA GLU A 417 -35.83 1.37 0.74
C GLU A 417 -34.87 0.19 0.51
N GLN A 418 -35.28 -0.79 -0.28
CA GLN A 418 -34.42 -1.89 -0.72
C GLN A 418 -34.29 -1.85 -2.24
N ARG A 419 -33.05 -1.85 -2.74
CA ARG A 419 -32.75 -1.85 -4.17
C ARG A 419 -32.87 -3.26 -4.75
N SER A 420 -33.59 -3.41 -5.84
CA SER A 420 -33.86 -4.71 -6.48
C SER A 420 -32.62 -5.39 -7.06
N SER A 421 -31.64 -4.62 -7.57
CA SER A 421 -30.47 -5.16 -8.25
C SER A 421 -29.50 -5.92 -7.35
N ASP A 422 -29.28 -5.46 -6.11
CA ASP A 422 -28.30 -6.04 -5.18
C ASP A 422 -28.84 -6.28 -3.77
N ARG A 423 -30.16 -6.15 -3.59
CA ARG A 423 -30.88 -6.34 -2.32
C ARG A 423 -30.34 -5.48 -1.18
N LYS A 424 -29.57 -4.41 -1.46
CA LYS A 424 -29.04 -3.49 -0.45
C LYS A 424 -30.11 -2.50 0.01
N PHE A 425 -29.96 -2.01 1.23
CA PHE A 425 -30.88 -1.11 1.90
C PHE A 425 -30.32 0.31 1.97
N ASN A 426 -31.22 1.28 1.90
CA ASN A 426 -30.93 2.67 2.17
C ASN A 426 -32.06 3.27 3.02
N SER A 427 -31.70 3.85 4.17
CA SER A 427 -32.65 4.35 5.15
C SER A 427 -32.58 5.86 5.22
N CYS A 428 -33.75 6.45 5.42
CA CYS A 428 -33.95 7.86 5.71
C CYS A 428 -34.64 7.98 7.07
N VAL A 429 -34.13 8.86 7.95
CA VAL A 429 -34.79 9.20 9.20
C VAL A 429 -35.40 10.58 9.11
N THR A 430 -36.66 10.70 9.49
CA THR A 430 -37.40 11.95 9.55
C THR A 430 -37.48 12.44 10.99
N LEU A 431 -37.08 13.68 11.23
CA LEU A 431 -37.16 14.35 12.53
C LEU A 431 -37.46 15.83 12.31
N ASP A 432 -38.50 16.36 12.97
CA ASP A 432 -38.92 17.77 12.85
C ASP A 432 -39.10 18.24 11.40
N ASN A 433 -39.77 17.42 10.57
CA ASN A 433 -39.98 17.61 9.13
C ASN A 433 -38.68 17.72 8.30
N LYS A 434 -37.55 17.29 8.85
CA LYS A 434 -36.28 17.15 8.12
C LYS A 434 -35.96 15.70 7.90
N HIS A 435 -35.39 15.40 6.74
CA HIS A 435 -35.04 14.05 6.34
C HIS A 435 -33.52 13.89 6.35
N PHE A 436 -33.02 12.78 6.90
CA PHE A 436 -31.58 12.51 7.01
C PHE A 436 -31.28 11.12 6.46
N LYS A 437 -30.38 11.04 5.47
CA LYS A 437 -30.11 9.81 4.73
C LYS A 437 -28.62 9.62 4.49
N SER A 438 -28.15 8.37 4.52
CA SER A 438 -26.80 8.07 4.04
C SER A 438 -26.80 7.89 2.52
N GLU A 439 -25.79 8.39 1.82
CA GLU A 439 -25.61 8.10 0.38
C GLU A 439 -25.20 6.64 0.12
N LEU A 440 -24.80 5.90 1.15
CA LEU A 440 -24.34 4.52 1.03
C LEU A 440 -25.49 3.52 1.07
N TRP A 441 -25.44 2.53 0.18
CA TRP A 441 -26.33 1.37 0.18
C TRP A 441 -25.67 0.23 0.95
N ILE A 442 -26.36 -0.36 1.93
CA ILE A 442 -25.77 -1.31 2.88
C ILE A 442 -26.59 -2.60 2.91
N SER A 443 -25.93 -3.76 2.98
CA SER A 443 -26.60 -5.08 2.95
C SER A 443 -27.49 -5.39 4.15
N ASN A 444 -27.39 -4.63 5.25
CA ASN A 444 -28.16 -4.83 6.46
C ASN A 444 -29.08 -3.63 6.75
N LYS A 445 -30.40 -3.88 6.77
CA LYS A 445 -31.44 -2.87 7.05
C LYS A 445 -31.17 -2.09 8.35
N ARG A 446 -30.84 -2.77 9.46
CA ARG A 446 -30.58 -2.09 10.74
C ARG A 446 -29.36 -1.19 10.68
N TYR A 447 -28.31 -1.60 9.96
CA TYR A 447 -27.10 -0.78 9.80
C TYR A 447 -27.35 0.44 8.92
N SER A 448 -28.21 0.28 7.92
CA SER A 448 -28.71 1.40 7.11
C SER A 448 -29.46 2.43 7.98
N GLU A 449 -30.36 1.98 8.86
CA GLU A 449 -31.06 2.88 9.79
C GLU A 449 -30.10 3.57 10.77
N HIS A 450 -29.09 2.85 11.29
CA HIS A 450 -28.05 3.47 12.12
C HIS A 450 -27.21 4.50 11.36
N SER A 451 -26.97 4.28 10.07
CA SER A 451 -26.26 5.23 9.21
C SER A 451 -27.09 6.49 8.99
N ALA A 452 -28.39 6.37 8.77
CA ALA A 452 -29.32 7.51 8.71
C ALA A 452 -29.36 8.29 10.03
N ALA A 453 -29.43 7.58 11.17
CA ALA A 453 -29.36 8.18 12.50
C ALA A 453 -28.05 8.93 12.75
N LEU A 454 -26.93 8.42 12.23
CA LEU A 454 -25.65 9.12 12.27
C LEU A 454 -25.72 10.45 11.51
N VAL A 455 -26.29 10.45 10.31
CA VAL A 455 -26.48 11.69 9.52
C VAL A 455 -27.31 12.72 10.31
N ALA A 456 -28.38 12.29 10.98
CA ALA A 456 -29.18 13.17 11.84
C ALA A 456 -28.40 13.71 13.04
N ILE A 457 -27.67 12.86 13.79
CA ILE A 457 -26.83 13.29 14.92
C ILE A 457 -25.77 14.30 14.47
N ILE A 458 -25.16 14.03 13.31
CA ILE A 458 -24.15 14.88 12.69
C ILE A 458 -24.74 16.25 12.35
N TYR A 459 -25.88 16.25 11.67
CA TYR A 459 -26.55 17.47 11.25
C TYR A 459 -27.09 18.29 12.42
N LEU A 460 -27.59 17.65 13.48
CA LEU A 460 -28.09 18.38 14.65
C LEU A 460 -26.95 18.88 15.56
N GLY A 461 -25.70 18.59 15.21
CA GLY A 461 -24.52 18.97 15.96
C GLY A 461 -24.36 18.25 17.30
N LEU A 462 -24.91 17.03 17.39
CA LEU A 462 -24.97 16.23 18.61
C LEU A 462 -23.79 15.25 18.72
N THR A 463 -22.65 15.57 18.13
CA THR A 463 -21.46 14.69 18.11
C THR A 463 -20.93 14.32 19.46
N LYS A 464 -21.14 15.17 20.47
CA LYS A 464 -20.76 14.89 21.86
C LYS A 464 -21.44 13.63 22.42
N LEU A 465 -22.53 13.18 21.80
CA LEU A 465 -23.19 11.93 22.16
C LEU A 465 -22.47 10.68 21.60
N LEU A 466 -21.59 10.85 20.61
CA LEU A 466 -20.83 9.77 20.00
C LEU A 466 -19.62 9.40 20.89
N PRO A 467 -19.17 8.13 20.89
CA PRO A 467 -18.01 7.70 21.68
C PRO A 467 -16.73 8.51 21.37
N GLU A 468 -15.89 8.79 22.36
CA GLU A 468 -14.64 9.57 22.18
C GLU A 468 -13.67 8.95 21.16
N LYS A 469 -13.65 7.62 21.04
CA LYS A 469 -12.89 6.85 20.03
C LYS A 469 -13.62 6.66 18.71
N PHE A 470 -14.72 7.36 18.47
CA PHE A 470 -15.44 7.30 17.20
C PHE A 470 -14.67 8.13 16.14
N GLU A 471 -13.58 7.55 15.63
CA GLU A 471 -12.99 8.00 14.38
C GLU A 471 -13.99 7.68 13.26
N LEU A 472 -14.70 8.70 12.78
CA LEU A 472 -15.33 8.55 11.47
C LEU A 472 -14.23 8.53 10.43
N CYS A 473 -14.34 7.62 9.45
CA CYS A 473 -13.55 7.67 8.22
C CYS A 473 -13.45 9.13 7.75
N CYS A 474 -12.25 9.55 7.35
CA CYS A 474 -11.82 10.94 7.12
C CYS A 474 -12.85 11.85 6.40
N HIS A 475 -13.75 11.27 5.61
CA HIS A 475 -14.88 11.93 4.94
C HIS A 475 -15.98 12.51 5.83
N VAL A 476 -16.21 12.02 7.06
CA VAL A 476 -17.40 12.43 7.85
C VAL A 476 -17.08 13.36 9.02
N LEU A 477 -15.87 13.29 9.59
CA LEU A 477 -15.37 14.36 10.48
C LEU A 477 -15.32 15.71 9.75
N PHE A 478 -15.14 15.65 8.44
CA PHE A 478 -15.21 16.78 7.53
C PHE A 478 -16.60 17.44 7.49
N GLU A 479 -17.66 16.64 7.37
CA GLU A 479 -19.06 17.10 7.28
C GLU A 479 -19.57 17.73 8.59
N LEU A 480 -18.98 17.31 9.71
CA LEU A 480 -19.39 17.60 11.07
C LEU A 480 -19.03 18.99 11.59
N ARG A 481 -17.92 19.58 11.15
CA ARG A 481 -17.48 20.90 11.66
C ARG A 481 -18.26 22.08 11.08
N HIS A 482 -18.98 21.87 9.98
CA HIS A 482 -19.76 22.93 9.32
C HIS A 482 -21.18 23.07 9.85
N VAL A 483 -21.82 21.97 10.26
CA VAL A 483 -23.20 22.05 10.77
C VAL A 483 -23.21 22.55 12.22
N ILE A 484 -22.15 22.27 12.96
CA ILE A 484 -21.93 22.83 14.29
C ILE A 484 -21.25 24.18 14.09
N GLY A 485 -22.04 25.26 13.98
CA GLY A 485 -21.55 26.64 14.08
C GLY A 485 -20.94 26.91 15.46
N VAL A 486 -19.81 26.27 15.77
CA VAL A 486 -19.04 26.55 16.97
C VAL A 486 -18.34 27.87 16.70
N LYS A 487 -19.00 28.97 17.09
CA LYS A 487 -18.27 30.18 17.45
C LYS A 487 -17.23 29.75 18.47
N LYS A 488 -15.95 29.73 18.09
CA LYS A 488 -14.86 29.71 19.06
C LYS A 488 -15.13 30.87 20.02
N LYS A 489 -15.33 30.59 21.31
CA LYS A 489 -15.05 31.61 22.33
C LYS A 489 -13.60 32.00 22.09
N GLU A 490 -13.38 33.24 21.66
CA GLU A 490 -12.05 33.80 21.48
C GLU A 490 -11.26 33.63 22.78
N GLN A 491 -10.25 32.76 22.76
CA GLN A 491 -9.22 32.74 23.78
C GLN A 491 -8.20 33.80 23.39
N ARG A 492 -8.32 35.00 23.95
CA ARG A 492 -7.27 36.01 23.89
C ARG A 492 -6.20 35.67 24.91
N TRP A 493 -5.00 35.38 24.44
CA TRP A 493 -3.80 35.46 25.25
C TRP A 493 -3.52 36.93 25.52
N VAL A 494 -3.70 37.38 26.77
CA VAL A 494 -3.20 38.69 27.19
C VAL A 494 -1.78 38.46 27.70
N THR A 495 -0.80 38.95 26.96
CA THR A 495 0.60 38.94 27.38
C THR A 495 0.77 40.02 28.43
N LEU A 496 0.83 39.66 29.72
CA LEU A 496 1.34 40.56 30.74
C LEU A 496 2.87 40.51 30.65
N ARG A 497 3.46 41.60 30.20
CA ARG A 497 4.90 41.84 30.32
C ARG A 497 5.17 42.27 31.76
N ASP A 498 5.67 41.36 32.58
CA ASP A 498 6.69 41.75 33.54
C ASP A 498 7.68 40.60 33.78
N SER A 499 8.93 41.00 33.95
CA SER A 499 10.12 40.17 34.04
C SER A 499 10.20 39.41 35.35
N THR A 500 10.65 38.15 35.26
CA THR A 500 11.05 37.19 36.30
C THR A 500 9.97 36.17 36.74
N VAL A 501 10.33 34.90 36.52
CA VAL A 501 9.69 33.63 36.95
C VAL A 501 8.40 33.20 36.20
N ARG A 502 8.51 32.14 35.38
CA ARG A 502 7.37 31.43 34.79
C ARG A 502 6.80 30.42 35.78
N VAL A 503 5.68 30.75 36.43
CA VAL A 503 4.75 29.75 36.98
C VAL A 503 3.43 29.91 36.25
N LEU A 504 3.04 28.89 35.46
CA LEU A 504 1.72 28.84 34.83
C LEU A 504 0.69 28.48 35.92
N LYS A 505 -0.08 29.45 36.40
CA LYS A 505 -1.23 29.19 37.27
C LYS A 505 -2.53 29.41 36.51
N TRP A 506 -3.39 28.41 36.54
CA TRP A 506 -4.74 28.43 36.00
C TRP A 506 -5.64 29.28 36.91
N ILE A 507 -6.33 30.29 36.38
CA ILE A 507 -7.36 31.03 37.09
C ILE A 507 -8.63 31.06 36.21
N PRO A 508 -9.78 30.58 36.72
CA PRO A 508 -11.05 30.71 36.02
C PRO A 508 -11.58 32.14 36.19
N VAL A 509 -12.00 32.77 35.09
CA VAL A 509 -12.68 34.07 35.14
C VAL A 509 -14.15 33.84 35.46
N THR A 510 -14.60 34.33 36.61
CA THR A 510 -16.02 34.51 36.93
C THR A 510 -16.48 35.89 36.45
N GLU A 511 -17.65 35.94 35.82
CA GLU A 511 -18.30 37.16 35.35
C GLU A 511 -18.67 38.07 36.54
N SER A 512 -18.14 39.29 36.58
CA SER A 512 -18.91 40.50 36.92
C SER A 512 -18.09 41.78 36.78
N GLU A 513 -18.83 42.82 36.40
CA GLU A 513 -18.58 44.25 36.61
C GLU A 513 -17.83 45.09 35.55
N SER A 514 -18.69 45.87 34.90
CA SER A 514 -18.50 47.14 34.22
C SER A 514 -17.83 48.23 35.07
N LEU A 515 -17.08 49.11 34.41
CA LEU A 515 -17.10 50.59 34.50
C LEU A 515 -15.70 51.25 34.49
N VAL A 516 -15.58 52.24 33.59
CA VAL A 516 -14.94 53.55 33.78
C VAL A 516 -13.41 53.68 33.60
N THR A 517 -13.10 54.35 32.48
CA THR A 517 -12.02 55.31 32.20
C THR A 517 -11.10 55.75 33.35
N ASN A 518 -9.77 55.78 33.15
CA ASN A 518 -9.01 57.02 32.88
C ASN A 518 -7.48 56.81 32.80
N ARG A 519 -6.85 57.80 32.15
CA ARG A 519 -5.43 58.02 31.80
C ARG A 519 -4.42 57.93 32.96
N LYS A 520 -3.18 57.52 32.66
CA LYS A 520 -1.90 58.31 32.73
C LYS A 520 -0.66 57.40 32.91
N ALA A 521 0.38 57.64 32.10
CA ALA A 521 1.80 57.38 32.41
C ALA A 521 2.29 58.47 33.42
N PRO A 522 3.51 58.47 34.04
CA PRO A 522 4.77 57.83 33.60
C PRO A 522 5.77 57.40 34.74
N THR A 523 7.05 57.24 34.34
CA THR A 523 8.32 57.54 35.06
C THR A 523 9.04 56.49 35.94
N SER A 524 10.18 56.02 35.41
CA SER A 524 11.55 55.92 35.99
C SER A 524 11.75 55.95 37.51
N VAL A 525 12.60 55.06 38.06
CA VAL A 525 13.68 55.38 39.02
C VAL A 525 14.75 54.27 39.04
N ASN A 526 15.97 54.72 39.34
CA ASN A 526 17.30 54.13 39.34
C ASN A 526 17.62 53.02 40.36
N ILE A 527 18.73 52.37 40.01
CA ILE A 527 19.65 51.46 40.71
C ILE A 527 20.30 52.11 41.96
N THR A 528 20.45 51.32 43.03
CA THR A 528 21.57 51.35 44.02
C THR A 528 21.55 50.01 44.77
N LYS A 529 22.50 49.06 44.61
CA LYS A 529 23.90 48.92 45.06
C LYS A 529 24.06 48.70 46.58
N LEU A 530 24.97 47.74 46.91
CA LEU A 530 25.68 47.46 48.17
C LEU A 530 24.98 46.42 49.08
N THR A 531 25.62 45.40 49.67
CA THR A 531 27.04 45.16 50.05
C THR A 531 27.34 43.66 50.19
N ASN A 532 28.62 43.30 50.04
CA ASN A 532 29.27 42.06 50.49
C ASN A 532 29.22 41.90 52.02
N GLU A 533 29.32 40.67 52.53
CA GLU A 533 30.41 40.22 53.44
C GLU A 533 30.25 38.75 53.91
N ASN A 534 31.36 38.00 53.83
CA ASN A 534 31.90 36.97 54.78
C ASN A 534 31.11 35.65 54.99
N ALA A 535 31.69 34.44 55.12
CA ALA A 535 33.07 33.95 55.27
C ALA A 535 33.14 32.41 55.03
N GLU A 536 34.31 31.94 54.59
CA GLU A 536 35.07 30.69 54.92
C GLU A 536 34.33 29.33 55.10
N SER A 537 34.73 28.21 54.48
CA SER A 537 36.05 27.56 54.59
C SER A 537 36.25 26.37 53.60
N SER A 538 37.51 26.26 53.13
CA SER A 538 38.36 25.14 52.59
C SER A 538 37.81 23.69 52.50
N GLN A 539 38.22 22.80 51.56
CA GLN A 539 39.59 22.41 51.15
C GLN A 539 39.66 21.78 49.73
N ASP A 540 40.76 22.11 49.03
CA ASP A 540 41.62 21.40 48.04
C ASP A 540 41.29 19.94 47.62
N SER A 541 41.61 19.42 46.43
CA SER A 541 42.74 19.67 45.51
C SER A 541 42.47 19.04 44.13
N THR A 542 43.09 19.58 43.09
CA THR A 542 43.19 19.07 41.72
C THR A 542 44.43 18.19 41.51
N ASP A 543 44.38 17.39 40.44
CA ASP A 543 45.44 17.19 39.42
C ASP A 543 46.13 15.81 39.18
N TYR A 544 46.18 15.50 37.87
CA TYR A 544 47.23 14.87 37.03
C TYR A 544 47.46 13.32 36.91
N ILE A 545 47.15 12.82 35.69
CA ILE A 545 48.06 12.22 34.65
C ILE A 545 48.60 10.75 34.70
N LEU A 546 48.42 10.07 33.54
CA LEU A 546 49.25 9.11 32.76
C LEU A 546 49.28 7.56 32.95
N ASP A 547 49.16 6.89 31.78
CA ASP A 547 49.94 5.73 31.22
C ASP A 547 49.83 4.31 31.83
N TYR A 548 50.00 3.16 31.13
CA TYR A 548 50.00 2.68 29.72
C TYR A 548 50.23 1.13 29.77
N GLU A 549 49.89 0.37 28.70
CA GLU A 549 50.36 -1.01 28.33
C GLU A 549 50.08 -2.22 29.28
N GLY A 550 49.81 -3.47 28.89
CA GLY A 550 49.84 -4.22 27.62
C GLY A 550 50.41 -5.63 27.91
N GLN A 551 49.76 -6.74 27.50
CA GLN A 551 50.42 -8.04 27.17
C GLN A 551 49.47 -9.11 26.60
N GLU A 552 49.96 -9.82 25.57
CA GLU A 552 49.42 -11.01 24.89
C GLU A 552 49.73 -12.32 25.63
N SER A 553 48.94 -13.38 25.39
CA SER A 553 49.44 -14.76 25.21
C SER A 553 48.38 -15.74 24.67
N ASP A 554 48.80 -16.57 23.71
CA ASP A 554 48.16 -17.74 23.11
C ASP A 554 47.66 -18.84 24.09
N GLN A 555 46.62 -19.61 23.71
CA GLN A 555 46.70 -21.07 23.46
C GLN A 555 45.36 -21.75 23.15
N LYS A 556 45.46 -22.79 22.30
CA LYS A 556 44.43 -23.73 21.83
C LYS A 556 43.68 -24.47 22.96
N ALA A 557 42.39 -24.71 22.76
CA ALA A 557 41.74 -25.96 23.18
C ALA A 557 40.50 -26.26 22.33
N SER A 558 40.58 -27.38 21.62
CA SER A 558 39.49 -28.14 21.03
C SER A 558 38.57 -28.72 22.10
N SER A 559 37.25 -28.67 21.89
CA SER A 559 36.36 -29.76 22.32
C SER A 559 35.09 -29.78 21.48
N ASN A 560 34.86 -30.95 20.91
CA ASN A 560 33.58 -31.39 20.36
C ASN A 560 32.48 -31.20 21.41
N PHE A 561 31.34 -30.63 21.02
CA PHE A 561 30.05 -31.08 21.53
C PHE A 561 29.03 -31.03 20.41
N SER A 562 28.47 -32.22 20.15
CA SER A 562 27.36 -32.51 19.27
C SER A 562 26.12 -31.69 19.64
N GLU A 563 25.65 -30.85 18.72
CA GLU A 563 24.29 -30.30 18.78
C GLU A 563 23.30 -31.37 18.33
N THR A 564 22.61 -31.95 19.31
CA THR A 564 21.32 -32.59 19.11
C THR A 564 20.25 -31.52 18.92
N ASN A 565 19.42 -31.73 17.89
CA ASN A 565 18.19 -31.03 17.56
C ASN A 565 17.37 -30.65 18.80
N ASP A 566 16.91 -29.40 18.84
CA ASP A 566 15.48 -29.04 18.89
C ASP A 566 15.35 -27.52 18.99
N ASP A 567 14.70 -26.89 18.02
CA ASP A 567 13.74 -25.83 18.31
C ASP A 567 12.94 -25.46 17.05
N SER A 568 11.80 -26.12 16.96
CA SER A 568 10.66 -25.76 16.13
C SER A 568 9.94 -24.56 16.77
N ASN A 569 10.21 -23.36 16.28
CA ASN A 569 9.33 -22.21 16.51
C ASN A 569 9.20 -21.36 15.23
N ALA A 570 8.56 -21.98 14.23
CA ALA A 570 7.98 -21.26 13.11
C ALA A 570 6.69 -20.57 13.58
N PHE A 571 6.72 -19.24 13.70
CA PHE A 571 5.50 -18.44 13.80
C PHE A 571 4.63 -18.69 12.56
N SER A 572 3.49 -19.33 12.79
CA SER A 572 2.46 -19.63 11.80
C SER A 572 1.91 -18.35 11.18
N GLU A 573 1.97 -18.28 9.85
CA GLU A 573 1.28 -17.28 9.04
C GLU A 573 -0.24 -17.54 9.11
N PRO A 574 -1.09 -16.55 9.43
CA PRO A 574 -2.53 -16.72 9.27
C PRO A 574 -2.90 -16.56 7.77
N CYS A 575 -3.29 -17.67 7.16
CA CYS A 575 -4.13 -17.71 5.96
C CYS A 575 -5.44 -16.95 6.23
N PHE A 576 -5.77 -16.00 5.36
CA PHE A 576 -7.11 -15.43 5.32
C PHE A 576 -7.87 -16.12 4.19
N ASP A 577 -8.73 -17.05 4.57
CA ASP A 577 -9.71 -17.66 3.68
C ASP A 577 -10.84 -16.68 3.35
N SER A 578 -11.21 -16.73 2.07
CA SER A 578 -12.39 -16.15 1.47
C SER A 578 -13.65 -16.94 1.82
N ASP A 579 -14.71 -16.20 2.14
CA ASP A 579 -16.13 -16.53 1.97
C ASP A 579 -16.84 -17.57 2.89
N SER A 580 -17.66 -16.98 3.77
CA SER A 580 -19.10 -17.24 4.03
C SER A 580 -19.63 -18.65 4.37
N ASN A 581 -20.26 -18.69 5.55
CA ASN A 581 -21.56 -19.32 5.86
C ASN A 581 -21.79 -20.77 5.45
N GLN A 582 -21.61 -21.69 6.42
CA GLN A 582 -22.51 -22.84 6.60
C GLN A 582 -22.47 -23.35 8.05
N ALA A 583 -23.63 -23.84 8.51
CA ALA A 583 -23.88 -24.68 9.69
C ALA A 583 -23.88 -24.02 11.08
N ILE A 584 -25.05 -23.49 11.48
CA ILE A 584 -25.60 -23.72 12.83
C ILE A 584 -27.06 -24.17 12.67
N MET A 585 -27.28 -25.48 12.63
CA MET A 585 -28.51 -26.12 13.07
C MET A 585 -28.14 -27.47 13.69
N ASN A 586 -28.29 -27.56 15.01
CA ASN A 586 -28.83 -28.72 15.72
C ASN A 586 -28.89 -28.41 17.22
N ASN A 587 -30.10 -28.14 17.70
CA ASN A 587 -30.60 -28.77 18.92
C ASN A 587 -32.13 -28.75 18.87
N GLY A 588 -32.69 -29.91 19.16
CA GLY A 588 -34.02 -30.34 18.75
C GLY A 588 -35.19 -29.68 19.47
N MET A 589 -36.38 -29.90 18.90
CA MET A 589 -37.44 -30.65 19.57
C MET A 589 -38.50 -31.04 18.55
N SER A 590 -38.77 -32.34 18.51
CA SER A 590 -39.91 -32.97 17.86
C SER A 590 -41.22 -32.54 18.51
N ASN A 591 -42.27 -32.26 17.72
CA ASN A 591 -43.50 -33.05 17.79
C ASN A 591 -44.58 -32.63 16.77
N GLN A 592 -45.27 -33.66 16.31
CA GLN A 592 -46.62 -33.72 15.73
C GLN A 592 -46.83 -33.48 14.22
N VAL A 593 -46.82 -34.65 13.57
CA VAL A 593 -47.57 -35.08 12.38
C VAL A 593 -49.05 -34.68 12.44
N THR A 594 -49.60 -34.14 11.34
CA THR A 594 -50.87 -34.57 10.69
C THR A 594 -51.00 -33.91 9.32
N GLY A 595 -51.52 -34.66 8.32
CA GLY A 595 -52.11 -34.10 7.10
C GLY A 595 -51.49 -34.57 5.79
N ALA A 596 -52.00 -35.68 5.26
CA ALA A 596 -51.76 -36.17 3.90
C ALA A 596 -52.63 -35.44 2.87
N SER A 597 -52.11 -35.17 1.67
CA SER A 597 -52.78 -35.40 0.36
C SER A 597 -51.88 -34.97 -0.81
N ASP A 598 -51.95 -35.80 -1.85
CA ASP A 598 -51.66 -35.55 -3.27
C ASP A 598 -50.21 -35.58 -3.78
N PHE A 599 -49.82 -36.82 -4.08
CA PHE A 599 -48.88 -37.20 -5.13
C PHE A 599 -49.60 -37.29 -6.48
N SER A 600 -48.80 -37.14 -7.55
CA SER A 600 -49.07 -37.45 -8.97
C SER A 600 -49.86 -36.41 -9.75
N ASP A 601 -49.14 -35.53 -10.46
CA ASP A 601 -49.47 -35.22 -11.85
C ASP A 601 -48.32 -34.51 -12.59
N LEU A 602 -48.16 -34.90 -13.86
CA LEU A 602 -47.32 -34.31 -14.92
C LEU A 602 -45.79 -34.59 -14.92
N MET A 603 -45.45 -35.83 -15.30
CA MET A 603 -44.35 -36.13 -16.21
C MET A 603 -44.90 -36.92 -17.41
N LYS A 604 -45.53 -36.24 -18.38
CA LYS A 604 -45.83 -36.75 -19.75
C LYS A 604 -45.98 -35.59 -20.73
N ASN A 605 -45.51 -35.80 -21.96
CA ASN A 605 -45.49 -34.96 -23.16
C ASN A 605 -44.23 -34.06 -23.21
N GLU A 606 -43.30 -34.21 -24.17
CA GLU A 606 -43.53 -34.31 -25.61
C GLU A 606 -42.35 -34.96 -26.36
N GLN A 607 -42.66 -35.93 -27.22
CA GLN A 607 -41.79 -36.52 -28.24
C GLN A 607 -42.51 -36.37 -29.58
N ALA A 608 -42.11 -35.42 -30.43
CA ALA A 608 -42.51 -35.39 -31.84
C ALA A 608 -41.68 -34.36 -32.64
N ALA A 609 -40.54 -34.78 -33.19
CA ALA A 609 -39.98 -34.24 -34.44
C ALA A 609 -38.70 -35.00 -34.85
N LEU A 610 -38.84 -36.23 -35.32
CA LEU A 610 -37.84 -36.90 -36.16
C LEU A 610 -38.58 -37.78 -37.17
N ASN A 611 -38.55 -37.37 -38.43
CA ASN A 611 -38.68 -38.23 -39.61
C ASN A 611 -38.20 -37.44 -40.83
N SER A 612 -36.97 -37.72 -41.29
CA SER A 612 -36.73 -38.10 -42.70
C SER A 612 -35.24 -38.27 -42.99
N LYS A 613 -34.91 -39.49 -43.49
CA LYS A 613 -33.76 -39.89 -44.33
C LYS A 613 -32.38 -39.86 -43.67
N GLY A 614 -31.56 -40.91 -43.71
CA GLY A 614 -31.62 -42.22 -44.37
C GLY A 614 -30.21 -42.82 -44.28
N GLU A 615 -30.14 -44.12 -43.96
CA GLU A 615 -29.21 -45.18 -44.43
C GLU A 615 -27.73 -44.77 -44.71
N GLU A 616 -26.66 -45.46 -44.27
CA GLU A 616 -26.42 -46.90 -44.28
C GLU A 616 -24.97 -47.19 -43.80
N ASN A 617 -24.75 -48.44 -43.34
CA ASN A 617 -23.52 -49.25 -43.33
C ASN A 617 -22.49 -49.19 -42.16
N ASP A 618 -22.69 -50.14 -41.24
CA ASP A 618 -21.87 -51.36 -41.04
C ASP A 618 -20.34 -51.25 -40.80
N LYS A 619 -19.87 -51.62 -39.60
CA LYS A 619 -19.45 -53.01 -39.21
C LYS A 619 -18.36 -53.07 -38.11
N LEU A 620 -18.61 -53.97 -37.14
CA LEU A 620 -17.68 -54.83 -36.36
C LEU A 620 -16.72 -54.13 -35.36
N SER A 621 -16.50 -54.58 -34.12
CA SER A 621 -16.84 -55.81 -33.38
C SER A 621 -16.51 -55.63 -31.86
N GLU A 622 -17.37 -56.17 -30.99
CA GLU A 622 -17.16 -56.94 -29.72
C GLU A 622 -15.74 -56.94 -29.10
N GLU A 623 -15.44 -56.89 -27.78
CA GLU A 623 -16.11 -57.14 -26.47
C GLU A 623 -15.05 -56.82 -25.34
N PRO A 624 -15.22 -57.07 -24.01
CA PRO A 624 -15.98 -56.30 -23.01
C PRO A 624 -15.17 -55.83 -21.76
N GLU A 625 -15.85 -54.99 -20.97
CA GLU A 625 -15.77 -54.72 -19.51
C GLU A 625 -14.62 -55.31 -18.65
N MET A 626 -14.03 -54.52 -17.73
CA MET A 626 -14.53 -54.41 -16.34
C MET A 626 -13.64 -53.54 -15.41
N LYS A 627 -14.28 -52.55 -14.75
CA LYS A 627 -14.04 -52.00 -13.38
C LYS A 627 -12.58 -51.86 -12.86
N ARG A 628 -12.19 -50.62 -12.54
CA ARG A 628 -12.18 -50.14 -11.14
C ARG A 628 -12.01 -48.62 -11.03
N ARG A 629 -12.73 -48.12 -10.04
CA ARG A 629 -13.06 -46.74 -9.66
C ARG A 629 -11.98 -46.12 -8.77
N LYS A 630 -12.01 -44.77 -8.76
CA LYS A 630 -11.76 -43.83 -7.65
C LYS A 630 -10.31 -43.54 -7.27
N ASN A 631 -9.87 -42.32 -7.60
CA ASN A 631 -9.70 -41.23 -6.63
C ASN A 631 -9.69 -39.89 -7.37
N LEU A 632 -10.66 -39.03 -7.04
CA LEU A 632 -10.71 -37.59 -7.30
C LEU A 632 -11.21 -36.93 -6.01
#